data_AF-A0AAC9W3V2-F1
#
_entry.id   AF-A0AAC9W3V2-F1
#
_cell.length_a   1.000
_cell.length_b   1.000
_cell.length_c   1.000
_cell.angle_alpha   90.00
_cell.angle_beta   90.00
_cell.angle_gamma   90.00
#
_symmetry.space_group_name_H-M   'P 1'
#
loop_
_entity.id
_entity.type
_entity.pdbx_description
1 polymer ?
#
loop_
_entity_poly.entity_id
_entity_poly.type
_entity_poly.pdbx_seq_one_letter_code
_entity_poly.pdbx_strand_id
1 'polypeptide(L)'
;MNCNQITPTVRAEEKGFRPWCASCALKQEDRILGSFETLPDVDQRIELAFLEKQLKALGQEYDEKARIYLEDDSERKEYEDSRAGKDDIPVARLAEIMRQQGLSIGRNQLYVWLRKRGFAYFDALRNRNLPTRQSLDKKRMTVEYKTYVEKKSGRLKQSPQLRITPSGQEFFIRTLAEERNRG
;
A
#
# COMPACT_ATOMS: atom_id res chain seq x y z
N MET A 1 72.44 42.94 -59.76
CA MET A 1 71.96 42.26 -58.54
C MET A 1 71.38 43.34 -57.66
N ASN A 2 70.16 43.81 -57.85
CA ASN A 2 68.85 43.20 -57.56
C ASN A 2 68.72 42.69 -56.12
N CYS A 3 67.99 43.43 -55.27
CA CYS A 3 66.84 42.95 -54.50
C CYS A 3 66.36 44.06 -53.54
N ASN A 4 65.14 44.54 -53.77
CA ASN A 4 64.40 45.47 -52.93
C ASN A 4 64.13 44.87 -51.55
N GLN A 5 64.22 45.69 -50.49
CA GLN A 5 63.38 45.50 -49.31
C GLN A 5 62.88 46.86 -48.82
N ILE A 6 61.61 47.14 -49.11
CA ILE A 6 60.82 48.19 -48.46
C ILE A 6 60.26 47.54 -47.20
N THR A 7 60.74 47.93 -46.03
CA THR A 7 60.11 47.59 -44.76
C THR A 7 59.21 48.74 -44.32
N PRO A 8 57.91 48.48 -44.03
CA PRO A 8 56.96 49.53 -43.67
C PRO A 8 57.28 50.05 -42.27
N THR A 9 57.41 51.37 -42.15
CA THR A 9 57.37 52.07 -40.87
C THR A 9 55.95 51.94 -40.33
N VAL A 10 55.73 51.00 -39.41
CA VAL A 10 54.45 50.84 -38.73
C VAL A 10 54.33 51.98 -37.71
N ARG A 11 53.94 53.17 -38.17
CA ARG A 11 53.34 54.16 -37.29
C ARG A 11 51.97 53.58 -36.96
N ALA A 12 51.84 52.93 -35.82
CA ALA A 12 50.54 52.59 -35.29
C ALA A 12 49.77 53.90 -35.12
N GLU A 13 48.87 54.22 -36.05
CA GLU A 13 47.78 55.13 -35.75
C GLU A 13 47.05 54.50 -34.56
N GLU A 14 47.21 55.09 -33.38
CA GLU A 14 46.37 54.79 -32.24
C GLU A 14 44.92 55.07 -32.67
N LYS A 15 44.21 54.02 -33.07
CA LYS A 15 42.76 54.06 -33.28
C LYS A 15 42.16 54.39 -31.94
N GLY A 16 41.92 55.69 -31.70
CA GLY A 16 41.25 56.17 -30.51
C GLY A 16 39.99 55.36 -30.27
N PHE A 17 39.90 54.75 -29.09
CA PHE A 17 38.72 54.00 -28.66
C PHE A 17 37.54 54.96 -28.68
N ARG A 18 36.68 54.86 -29.70
CA ARG A 18 35.42 55.60 -29.70
C ARG A 18 34.61 55.02 -28.55
N PRO A 19 34.12 55.85 -27.60
CA PRO A 19 33.35 55.34 -26.48
C PRO A 19 32.16 54.59 -27.06
N TRP A 20 32.15 53.27 -26.81
CA TRP A 20 30.97 52.46 -27.07
C TRP A 20 29.85 53.13 -26.28
N CYS A 21 28.85 53.64 -26.98
CA CYS A 21 27.71 54.25 -26.32
C CYS A 21 27.14 53.17 -25.39
N ALA A 22 27.16 53.42 -24.07
CA ALA A 22 26.66 52.47 -23.07
C ALA A 22 25.22 52.00 -23.38
N SER A 23 24.46 52.80 -24.16
CA SER A 23 23.15 52.45 -24.69
C SER A 23 23.13 51.29 -25.69
N CYS A 24 24.23 50.95 -26.36
CA CYS A 24 24.31 49.82 -27.30
C CYS A 24 24.78 48.51 -26.64
N ALA A 25 25.57 48.59 -25.56
CA ALA A 25 25.97 47.42 -24.78
C ALA A 25 24.77 46.80 -24.06
N LEU A 26 23.97 47.63 -23.39
CA LEU A 26 22.77 47.19 -22.68
C LEU A 26 21.75 46.55 -23.63
N LYS A 27 21.55 47.11 -24.83
CA LYS A 27 20.59 46.56 -25.82
C LYS A 27 21.00 45.21 -26.41
N GLN A 28 22.28 44.86 -26.38
CA GLN A 28 22.73 43.57 -26.93
C GLN A 28 22.52 42.43 -25.94
N GLU A 29 22.66 42.71 -24.64
CA GLU A 29 22.34 41.77 -23.56
C GLU A 29 20.83 41.50 -23.47
N ASP A 30 20.02 42.56 -23.56
CA ASP A 30 18.54 42.49 -23.53
C ASP A 30 17.91 41.70 -24.70
N ARG A 31 18.62 41.56 -25.83
CA ARG A 31 18.15 40.84 -27.02
C ARG A 31 18.58 39.36 -27.04
N ILE A 32 19.68 39.02 -26.37
CA ILE A 32 20.19 37.64 -26.29
C ILE A 32 19.43 36.86 -25.21
N LEU A 33 18.96 37.53 -24.17
CA LEU A 33 18.16 36.96 -23.08
C LEU A 33 16.70 37.40 -23.24
N GLY A 34 15.99 36.79 -24.18
CA GLY A 34 14.56 37.04 -24.35
C GLY A 34 13.81 36.83 -23.03
N SER A 35 13.29 37.93 -22.48
CA SER A 35 12.64 38.08 -21.15
C SER A 35 13.57 37.97 -19.93
N PHE A 36 13.74 39.10 -19.23
CA PHE A 36 14.28 39.13 -17.87
C PHE A 36 13.17 38.63 -16.94
N GLU A 37 13.26 37.37 -16.49
CA GLU A 37 12.43 36.89 -15.38
C GLU A 37 12.68 37.82 -14.19
N THR A 38 11.63 38.43 -13.64
CA THR A 38 11.76 39.22 -12.41
C THR A 38 12.25 38.28 -11.31
N LEU A 39 13.23 38.70 -10.48
CA LEU A 39 13.73 37.93 -9.32
C LEU A 39 12.66 37.12 -8.55
N PRO A 40 11.45 37.64 -8.26
CA PRO A 40 10.38 36.86 -7.61
C PRO A 40 9.89 35.63 -8.40
N ASP A 41 9.97 35.62 -9.74
CA ASP A 41 9.61 34.48 -10.59
C ASP A 41 10.65 33.35 -10.50
N VAL A 42 11.94 33.73 -10.44
CA VAL A 42 13.04 32.78 -10.22
C VAL A 42 12.95 32.13 -8.85
N ASP A 43 12.64 32.91 -7.81
CA ASP A 43 12.45 32.40 -6.44
C ASP A 43 11.27 31.42 -6.36
N GLN A 44 10.14 31.73 -7.00
CA GLN A 44 8.98 30.82 -7.08
C GLN A 44 9.33 29.50 -7.78
N ARG A 45 10.14 29.53 -8.83
CA ARG A 45 10.58 28.31 -9.54
C ARG A 45 11.50 27.46 -8.68
N ILE A 46 12.38 28.08 -7.89
CA ILE A 46 13.24 27.37 -6.93
C ILE A 46 12.39 26.68 -5.85
N GLU A 47 11.38 27.38 -5.33
CA GLU A 47 10.44 26.82 -4.36
C GLU A 47 9.65 25.64 -4.94
N LEU A 48 9.11 25.77 -6.16
CA LEU A 48 8.41 24.69 -6.84
C LEU A 48 9.31 23.46 -7.03
N ALA A 49 10.54 23.64 -7.49
CA ALA A 49 11.49 22.54 -7.66
C ALA A 49 11.84 21.86 -6.31
N PHE A 50 11.93 22.64 -5.24
CA PHE A 50 12.14 22.10 -3.89
C PHE A 50 10.93 21.26 -3.43
N LEU A 51 9.70 21.79 -3.60
CA LEU A 51 8.46 21.08 -3.25
C LEU A 51 8.27 19.81 -4.06
N GLU A 52 8.53 19.84 -5.37
CA GLU A 52 8.48 18.65 -6.23
C GLU A 52 9.46 17.56 -5.76
N LYS A 53 10.67 17.95 -5.37
CA LYS A 53 11.66 17.03 -4.80
C LYS A 53 11.18 16.41 -3.49
N GLN A 54 10.56 17.20 -2.61
CA GLN A 54 9.98 16.72 -1.37
C GLN A 54 8.79 15.77 -1.61
N LEU A 55 7.90 16.09 -2.55
CA LEU A 55 6.78 15.23 -2.94
C LEU A 55 7.25 13.90 -3.51
N LYS A 56 8.31 13.91 -4.32
CA LYS A 56 8.91 12.68 -4.87
C LYS A 56 9.52 11.81 -3.78
N ALA A 57 10.24 12.41 -2.82
CA ALA A 57 10.81 11.70 -1.69
C ALA A 57 9.71 11.08 -0.81
N LEU A 58 8.64 11.84 -0.52
CA LEU A 58 7.47 11.33 0.19
C LEU A 58 6.79 10.19 -0.58
N GLY A 59 6.60 10.31 -1.89
CA GLY A 59 6.03 9.26 -2.73
C GLY A 59 6.82 7.94 -2.64
N GLN A 60 8.15 8.02 -2.73
CA GLN A 60 9.03 6.85 -2.58
C GLN A 60 8.89 6.19 -1.20
N GLU A 61 8.82 6.98 -0.13
CA GLU A 61 8.60 6.48 1.24
C GLU A 61 7.24 5.75 1.38
N TYR A 62 6.18 6.28 0.76
CA TYR A 62 4.87 5.62 0.77
C TYR A 62 4.87 4.33 -0.03
N ASP A 63 5.50 4.32 -1.21
CA ASP A 63 5.61 3.14 -2.06
C ASP A 63 6.43 2.04 -1.38
N GLU A 64 7.54 2.39 -0.73
CA GLU A 64 8.37 1.45 0.01
C GLU A 64 7.61 0.83 1.18
N LYS A 65 6.93 1.66 1.98
CA LYS A 65 6.07 1.18 3.06
C LYS A 65 4.97 0.27 2.52
N ALA A 66 4.32 0.65 1.43
CA ALA A 66 3.29 -0.16 0.80
C ALA A 66 3.82 -1.53 0.34
N ARG A 67 5.03 -1.58 -0.23
CA ARG A 67 5.68 -2.85 -0.63
C ARG A 67 5.92 -3.76 0.56
N ILE A 68 6.51 -3.23 1.63
CA ILE A 68 6.76 -3.98 2.87
C ILE A 68 5.45 -4.56 3.42
N TYR A 69 4.39 -3.74 3.50
CA TYR A 69 3.08 -4.20 3.97
C TYR A 69 2.48 -5.30 3.09
N LEU A 70 2.69 -5.25 1.77
CA LEU A 70 2.19 -6.25 0.83
C LEU A 70 2.97 -7.57 0.94
N GLU A 71 4.30 -7.48 1.07
CA GLU A 71 5.17 -8.64 1.25
C GLU A 71 4.84 -9.36 2.57
N ASP A 72 4.77 -8.63 3.68
CA ASP A 72 4.36 -9.14 4.99
C ASP A 72 2.99 -9.84 4.96
N ASP A 73 2.00 -9.24 4.28
CA ASP A 73 0.65 -9.83 4.18
C ASP A 73 0.64 -11.10 3.32
N SER A 74 1.47 -11.13 2.26
CA SER A 74 1.61 -12.30 1.40
C SER A 74 2.26 -13.49 2.13
N GLU A 75 3.35 -13.25 2.86
CA GLU A 75 4.04 -14.27 3.67
C GLU A 75 3.12 -14.79 4.77
N ARG A 76 2.42 -13.88 5.47
CA ARG A 76 1.45 -14.26 6.49
C ARG A 76 0.37 -15.18 5.94
N LYS A 77 -0.13 -14.88 4.75
CA LYS A 77 -1.18 -15.66 4.10
C LYS A 77 -0.69 -17.05 3.68
N GLU A 78 0.53 -17.16 3.17
CA GLU A 78 1.15 -18.44 2.83
C GLU A 78 1.38 -19.30 4.07
N TYR A 79 1.93 -18.70 5.13
CA TYR A 79 2.10 -19.37 6.42
C TYR A 79 0.77 -19.89 6.97
N GLU A 80 -0.28 -19.08 6.95
CA GLU A 80 -1.63 -19.50 7.39
C GLU A 80 -2.22 -20.62 6.51
N ASP A 81 -1.89 -20.66 5.21
CA ASP A 81 -2.37 -21.70 4.30
C ASP A 81 -1.69 -23.06 4.55
N SER A 82 -0.39 -23.05 4.83
CA SER A 82 0.35 -24.26 5.23
C SER A 82 -0.19 -24.94 6.50
N ARG A 83 -0.91 -24.15 7.31
CA ARG A 83 -1.50 -24.56 8.59
C ARG A 83 -2.91 -25.15 8.44
N ALA A 84 -3.56 -24.95 7.29
CA ALA A 84 -4.87 -25.51 6.99
C ALA A 84 -4.84 -27.04 7.12
N GLY A 85 -5.80 -27.63 7.83
CA GLY A 85 -5.89 -29.07 8.06
C GLY A 85 -5.01 -29.64 9.18
N LYS A 86 -4.03 -28.90 9.72
CA LYS A 86 -3.19 -29.36 10.85
C LYS A 86 -3.62 -28.76 12.19
N ASP A 87 -4.03 -27.50 12.18
CA ASP A 87 -4.46 -26.78 13.37
C ASP A 87 -5.93 -26.34 13.29
N ASP A 88 -6.44 -25.93 14.44
CA ASP A 88 -7.72 -25.23 14.53
C ASP A 88 -7.65 -23.92 13.76
N ILE A 89 -8.56 -23.66 12.83
CA ILE A 89 -8.60 -22.42 12.04
C ILE A 89 -9.82 -21.57 12.40
N PRO A 90 -9.76 -20.23 12.30
CA PRO A 90 -10.94 -19.40 12.49
C PRO A 90 -11.95 -19.62 11.35
N VAL A 91 -13.25 -19.49 11.65
CA VAL A 91 -14.34 -19.64 10.66
C VAL A 91 -14.13 -18.77 9.42
N ALA A 92 -13.60 -17.55 9.60
CA ALA A 92 -13.30 -16.65 8.50
C ALA A 92 -12.31 -17.24 7.49
N ARG A 93 -11.24 -17.88 7.98
CA ARG A 93 -10.25 -18.53 7.12
C ARG A 93 -10.84 -19.74 6.41
N LEU A 94 -11.67 -20.54 7.08
CA LEU A 94 -12.35 -21.65 6.42
C LEU A 94 -13.22 -21.17 5.24
N ALA A 95 -13.91 -20.03 5.37
CA ALA A 95 -14.70 -19.48 4.28
C ALA A 95 -13.83 -19.07 3.08
N GLU A 96 -12.63 -18.54 3.32
CA GLU A 96 -11.67 -18.21 2.25
C GLU A 96 -11.19 -19.47 1.52
N ILE A 97 -10.83 -20.52 2.28
CA ILE A 97 -10.42 -21.82 1.73
C ILE A 97 -11.54 -22.43 0.89
N MET A 98 -12.78 -22.42 1.40
CA MET A 98 -13.96 -22.88 0.66
C MET A 98 -14.14 -22.12 -0.65
N ARG A 99 -13.95 -20.79 -0.64
CA ARG A 99 -14.01 -19.96 -1.85
C ARG A 99 -12.93 -20.33 -2.85
N GLN A 100 -11.70 -20.59 -2.40
CA GLN A 100 -10.61 -21.07 -3.26
C GLN A 100 -10.91 -22.44 -3.88
N GLN A 101 -11.61 -23.32 -3.15
CA GLN A 101 -12.06 -24.63 -3.62
C GLN A 101 -13.31 -24.58 -4.53
N GLY A 102 -13.80 -23.39 -4.89
CA GLY A 102 -14.99 -23.24 -5.75
C GLY A 102 -16.34 -23.31 -5.03
N LEU A 103 -16.35 -23.49 -3.70
CA LEU A 103 -17.53 -23.32 -2.86
C LEU A 103 -17.71 -21.83 -2.58
N SER A 104 -18.43 -21.12 -3.46
CA SER A 104 -18.67 -19.68 -3.37
C SER A 104 -19.56 -19.33 -2.16
N ILE A 105 -18.97 -19.32 -0.96
CA ILE A 105 -19.60 -18.90 0.29
C ILE A 105 -18.82 -17.74 0.91
N GLY A 106 -19.53 -16.66 1.23
CA GLY A 106 -18.93 -15.52 1.91
C GLY A 106 -18.68 -15.79 3.39
N ARG A 107 -17.71 -15.10 3.99
CA ARG A 107 -17.44 -15.14 5.45
C ARG A 107 -18.71 -15.05 6.29
N ASN A 108 -19.52 -14.01 6.06
CA ASN A 108 -20.75 -13.79 6.83
C ASN A 108 -21.81 -14.86 6.56
N GLN A 109 -21.87 -15.39 5.34
CA GLN A 109 -22.80 -16.47 4.98
C GLN A 109 -22.44 -17.77 5.70
N LEU A 110 -21.15 -18.11 5.83
CA LEU A 110 -20.73 -19.29 6.59
C LEU A 110 -21.15 -19.20 8.06
N TYR A 111 -21.00 -18.04 8.71
CA TYR A 111 -21.52 -17.82 10.07
C TYR A 111 -23.04 -17.99 10.15
N VAL A 112 -23.79 -17.49 9.16
CA VAL A 112 -25.24 -17.68 9.11
C VAL A 112 -25.60 -19.15 8.94
N TRP A 113 -24.90 -19.86 8.05
CA TRP A 113 -25.10 -21.30 7.81
C TRP A 113 -24.85 -22.12 9.08
N LEU A 114 -23.72 -21.87 9.76
CA LEU A 114 -23.39 -22.52 11.04
C LEU A 114 -24.48 -22.31 12.10
N ARG A 115 -25.05 -21.10 12.18
CA ARG A 115 -26.12 -20.79 13.14
C ARG A 115 -27.44 -21.44 12.75
N LYS A 116 -27.81 -21.41 11.47
CA LYS A 116 -29.04 -22.06 10.95
C LYS A 116 -29.02 -23.57 11.16
N ARG A 117 -27.84 -24.19 11.03
CA ARG A 117 -27.65 -25.64 11.24
C ARG A 117 -27.42 -26.03 12.71
N GLY A 118 -27.44 -25.08 13.64
CA GLY A 118 -27.29 -25.35 15.07
C GLY A 118 -25.86 -25.68 15.52
N PHE A 119 -24.84 -25.34 14.72
CA PHE A 119 -23.44 -25.52 15.12
C PHE A 119 -22.93 -24.38 16.02
N ALA A 120 -23.47 -23.18 15.85
CA ALA A 120 -23.22 -22.01 16.70
C ALA A 120 -24.54 -21.40 17.17
N TYR A 121 -24.53 -20.69 18.30
CA TYR A 121 -25.75 -20.07 18.81
C TYR A 121 -26.27 -18.96 17.89
N PHE A 122 -27.60 -18.92 17.71
CA PHE A 122 -28.30 -17.92 16.90
C PHE A 122 -28.41 -16.54 17.59
N ASP A 123 -28.42 -16.55 18.93
CA ASP A 123 -28.82 -15.46 19.82
C ASP A 123 -28.13 -14.11 19.58
N ALA A 124 -28.85 -12.99 19.65
CA ALA A 124 -28.48 -11.74 18.96
C ALA A 124 -27.27 -10.97 19.54
N LEU A 125 -26.90 -11.19 20.80
CA LEU A 125 -25.95 -10.30 21.49
C LEU A 125 -24.65 -10.98 21.97
N ARG A 126 -24.72 -11.88 22.96
CA ARG A 126 -23.50 -12.36 23.65
C ARG A 126 -22.93 -13.67 23.12
N ASN A 127 -23.77 -14.55 22.59
CA ASN A 127 -23.38 -15.94 22.36
C ASN A 127 -23.14 -16.28 20.87
N ARG A 128 -23.21 -15.31 19.95
CA ARG A 128 -23.09 -15.55 18.49
C ARG A 128 -21.80 -16.20 18.02
N ASN A 129 -20.76 -16.11 18.84
CA ASN A 129 -19.42 -16.65 18.59
C ASN A 129 -19.10 -17.82 19.52
N LEU A 130 -20.12 -18.47 20.08
CA LEU A 130 -19.97 -19.69 20.88
C LEU A 130 -20.52 -20.90 20.11
N PRO A 131 -19.80 -22.03 20.13
CA PRO A 131 -20.29 -23.27 19.55
C PRO A 131 -21.38 -23.87 20.44
N THR A 132 -22.29 -24.62 19.83
CA THR A 132 -23.28 -25.38 20.59
C THR A 132 -22.65 -26.59 21.28
N ARG A 133 -23.29 -27.08 22.35
CA ARG A 133 -22.84 -28.30 23.06
C ARG A 133 -22.61 -29.47 22.10
N GLN A 134 -23.52 -29.68 21.14
CA GLN A 134 -23.38 -30.75 20.15
C GLN A 134 -22.11 -30.62 19.30
N SER A 135 -21.70 -29.40 18.95
CA SER A 135 -20.50 -29.14 18.14
C SER A 135 -19.21 -29.38 18.92
N LEU A 136 -19.24 -29.04 20.21
CA LEU A 136 -18.16 -29.33 21.15
C LEU A 136 -18.03 -30.83 21.41
N ASP A 137 -19.15 -31.52 21.69
CA ASP A 137 -19.18 -32.96 21.96
C ASP A 137 -18.63 -33.76 20.77
N LYS A 138 -18.94 -33.33 19.53
CA LYS A 138 -18.41 -33.92 18.30
C LYS A 138 -17.00 -33.45 17.93
N LYS A 139 -16.36 -32.60 18.75
CA LYS A 139 -15.02 -32.02 18.54
C LYS A 139 -14.84 -31.38 17.16
N ARG A 140 -15.89 -30.76 16.61
CA ARG A 140 -15.84 -30.10 15.29
C ARG A 140 -15.49 -28.63 15.37
N MET A 141 -15.71 -28.03 16.54
CA MET A 141 -15.45 -26.62 16.79
C MET A 141 -14.84 -26.46 18.17
N THR A 142 -14.03 -25.43 18.31
CA THR A 142 -13.42 -24.97 19.56
C THR A 142 -13.70 -23.48 19.74
N VAL A 143 -13.48 -22.99 20.96
CA VAL A 143 -13.60 -21.58 21.29
C VAL A 143 -12.26 -21.06 21.79
N GLU A 144 -11.83 -19.94 21.24
CA GLU A 144 -10.65 -19.21 21.69
C GLU A 144 -11.09 -17.83 22.21
N TYR A 145 -10.55 -17.41 23.34
CA TYR A 145 -10.82 -16.09 23.90
C TYR A 145 -9.71 -15.13 23.53
N LYS A 146 -10.03 -14.15 22.69
CA LYS A 146 -9.09 -13.08 22.32
C LYS A 146 -9.17 -11.93 23.30
N THR A 147 -8.03 -11.59 23.89
CA THR A 147 -7.88 -10.42 24.76
C THR A 147 -7.62 -9.18 23.91
N TYR A 148 -8.34 -8.09 24.20
CA TYR A 148 -8.13 -6.79 23.56
C TYR A 148 -8.32 -5.67 24.60
N VAL A 149 -7.68 -4.52 24.34
CA VAL A 149 -7.84 -3.32 25.17
C VAL A 149 -9.08 -2.57 24.70
N GLU A 150 -10.03 -2.33 25.61
CA GLU A 150 -11.21 -1.53 25.30
C GLU A 150 -10.83 -0.06 25.11
N LYS A 151 -11.10 0.49 23.92
CA LYS A 151 -10.78 1.91 23.58
C LYS A 151 -11.38 2.93 24.54
N LYS A 152 -12.55 2.64 25.15
CA LYS A 152 -13.26 3.57 26.04
C LYS A 152 -12.76 3.54 27.49
N SER A 153 -12.50 2.36 28.02
CA SER A 153 -12.19 2.17 29.44
C SER A 153 -10.72 1.83 29.71
N GLY A 154 -9.93 1.51 28.67
CA GLY A 154 -8.56 1.00 28.82
C GLY A 154 -8.47 -0.39 29.48
N ARG A 155 -9.59 -1.02 29.81
CA ARG A 155 -9.63 -2.34 30.47
C ARG A 155 -9.39 -3.45 29.45
N LEU A 156 -8.74 -4.52 29.91
CA LEU A 156 -8.63 -5.75 29.14
C LEU A 156 -10.00 -6.44 29.09
N LYS A 157 -10.47 -6.72 27.88
CA LYS A 157 -11.69 -7.49 27.61
C LYS A 157 -11.33 -8.74 26.81
N GLN A 158 -12.11 -9.80 27.02
CA GLN A 158 -12.01 -11.03 26.25
C GLN A 158 -13.24 -11.17 25.35
N SER A 159 -13.05 -11.50 24.08
CA SER A 159 -14.12 -11.85 23.14
C SER A 159 -13.95 -13.29 22.68
N PRO A 160 -15.02 -14.11 22.73
CA PRO A 160 -14.97 -15.45 22.15
C PRO A 160 -14.87 -15.37 20.63
N GLN A 161 -14.05 -16.25 20.06
CA GLN A 161 -13.92 -16.50 18.64
C GLN A 161 -14.13 -17.99 18.36
N LEU A 162 -14.97 -18.27 17.36
CA LEU A 162 -15.16 -19.62 16.84
C LEU A 162 -13.94 -20.07 16.05
N ARG A 163 -13.42 -21.24 16.44
CA ARG A 163 -12.42 -21.99 15.69
C ARG A 163 -12.98 -23.34 15.26
N ILE A 164 -12.41 -23.90 14.21
CA ILE A 164 -12.83 -25.13 13.57
C ILE A 164 -11.63 -26.07 13.57
N THR A 165 -11.81 -27.23 14.19
CA THR A 165 -10.80 -28.28 14.27
C THR A 165 -10.55 -28.92 12.90
N PRO A 166 -9.42 -29.59 12.66
CA PRO A 166 -9.18 -30.32 11.41
C PRO A 166 -10.34 -31.24 10.99
N SER A 167 -10.87 -32.02 11.94
CA SER A 167 -12.05 -32.88 11.71
C SER A 167 -13.30 -32.08 11.36
N GLY A 168 -13.48 -30.91 11.97
CA GLY A 168 -14.54 -29.97 11.62
C GLY A 168 -14.40 -29.39 10.22
N GLN A 169 -13.18 -29.09 9.77
CA GLN A 169 -12.90 -28.52 8.45
C GLN A 169 -13.39 -29.48 7.36
N GLU A 170 -12.95 -30.75 7.40
CA GLU A 170 -13.39 -31.79 6.47
C GLU A 170 -14.91 -31.98 6.51
N PHE A 171 -15.49 -32.02 7.70
CA PHE A 171 -16.94 -32.20 7.87
C PHE A 171 -17.75 -31.08 7.23
N PHE A 172 -17.38 -29.82 7.50
CA PHE A 172 -18.13 -28.66 6.99
C PHE A 172 -17.96 -28.48 5.49
N ILE A 173 -16.74 -28.69 4.95
CA ILE A 173 -16.49 -28.67 3.50
C ILE A 173 -17.36 -29.73 2.81
N ARG A 174 -17.33 -30.97 3.29
CA ARG A 174 -18.11 -32.07 2.71
C ARG A 174 -19.61 -31.80 2.77
N THR A 175 -20.11 -31.40 3.94
CA THR A 175 -21.55 -31.16 4.15
C THR A 175 -22.06 -30.02 3.27
N LEU A 176 -21.29 -28.95 3.14
CA LEU A 176 -21.67 -27.80 2.33
C LEU A 176 -21.63 -28.11 0.82
N ALA A 177 -20.64 -28.90 0.37
CA ALA A 177 -20.56 -29.40 -1.00
C ALA A 177 -21.76 -30.31 -1.34
N GLU A 178 -22.14 -31.22 -0.44
CA GLU A 178 -23.32 -32.07 -0.61
C GLU A 178 -24.62 -31.26 -0.69
N GLU A 179 -24.79 -30.25 0.17
CA GLU A 179 -25.99 -29.38 0.15
C GLU A 179 -26.12 -28.63 -1.17
N ARG A 180 -25.01 -28.17 -1.74
CA ARG A 180 -25.00 -27.47 -3.03
C ARG A 180 -25.34 -28.40 -4.19
N ASN A 181 -24.92 -29.66 -4.14
CA ASN A 181 -25.24 -30.64 -5.19
C ASN A 181 -26.69 -31.13 -5.14
N ARG A 182 -27.39 -30.94 -4.01
CA ARG A 182 -28.81 -31.32 -3.84
C ARG A 182 -29.79 -30.24 -4.28
N GLY A 183 -29.34 -29.02 -4.56
CA GLY A 183 -30.16 -27.90 -5.01
C GLY A 183 -29.87 -27.56 -6.46
#